data_AF-A0A7C3C9M0-F1
#
_entry.id   AF-A0A7C3C9M0-F1
#
_cell.length_a   1.000
_cell.length_b   1.000
_cell.length_c   1.000
_cell.angle_alpha   90.00
_cell.angle_beta   90.00
_cell.angle_gamma   90.00
#
_symmetry.space_group_name_H-M   'P 1'
#
loop_
_entity.id
_entity.type
_entity.pdbx_description
1 polymer ?
#
loop_
_entity_poly.entity_id
_entity_poly.type
_entity_poly.pdbx_seq_one_letter_code
_entity_poly.pdbx_strand_id
1 'polypeptide(L)'
;MERWVRSRFNLTPTPMDSTMVTRRLRIGIRYRIRQVRRFIVHNILHADDPPHRLALGLAIGAFVAFTPTLGLQMVLAGMLSWLLRANKVVSVAAVWVSNPATIVPIYGSAYYVGCWVLRQTPGDREWLTGLLHPPEGWLQATRFYWEQMASIARPMWVGGILVGLVCGYVMYVVAERTISWYRARRAHRKRPASTA
;
A
#
# COMPACT_ATOMS: atom_id res chain seq x y z
N MET A 1 55.91 -12.16 -0.43
CA MET A 1 54.45 -12.37 -0.28
C MET A 1 53.60 -11.10 -0.48
N GLU A 2 54.17 -9.89 -0.52
CA GLU A 2 53.39 -8.64 -0.57
C GLU A 2 52.81 -8.24 -1.95
N ARG A 3 53.29 -8.82 -3.06
CA ARG A 3 52.76 -8.52 -4.40
C ARG A 3 51.36 -9.10 -4.67
N TRP A 4 50.95 -10.12 -3.92
CA TRP A 4 49.64 -10.77 -4.08
C TRP A 4 48.49 -10.07 -3.33
N VAL A 5 48.80 -9.22 -2.35
CA VAL A 5 47.79 -8.52 -1.54
C VAL A 5 47.31 -7.23 -2.23
N ARG A 6 48.15 -6.60 -3.05
CA ARG A 6 47.86 -5.29 -3.66
C ARG A 6 46.99 -5.35 -4.93
N SER A 7 46.81 -6.51 -5.57
CA SER A 7 46.02 -6.63 -6.80
C SER A 7 44.51 -6.77 -6.58
N ARG A 8 44.05 -6.95 -5.34
CA ARG A 8 42.64 -7.23 -5.04
C ARG A 8 41.75 -6.00 -4.83
N PHE A 9 42.32 -4.79 -4.86
CA PHE A 9 41.62 -3.56 -4.46
C PHE A 9 41.35 -2.55 -5.59
N ASN A 10 41.73 -2.83 -6.84
CA ASN A 10 41.41 -1.98 -8.00
C ASN A 10 40.14 -2.44 -8.74
N LEU A 11 39.05 -2.65 -8.02
CA LEU A 11 37.73 -2.78 -8.64
C LEU A 11 37.13 -1.38 -8.80
N THR A 12 37.42 -0.72 -9.92
CA THR A 12 36.64 0.43 -10.36
C THR A 12 35.18 -0.02 -10.53
N PRO A 13 34.18 0.63 -9.90
CA PRO A 13 32.79 0.26 -10.09
C PRO A 13 32.45 0.44 -11.58
N THR A 14 32.07 -0.65 -12.23
CA THR A 14 31.64 -0.61 -13.63
C THR A 14 30.39 0.26 -13.75
N PRO A 15 30.30 1.16 -14.75
CA PRO A 15 29.12 1.98 -14.94
C PRO A 15 27.90 1.06 -15.18
N MET A 16 26.89 1.22 -14.33
CA MET A 16 25.69 0.39 -14.34
C MET A 16 24.86 0.67 -15.60
N ASP A 17 24.86 -0.27 -16.54
CA ASP A 17 24.17 -0.22 -17.82
C ASP A 17 22.65 0.04 -17.66
N SER A 18 22.15 1.11 -18.29
CA SER A 18 20.76 1.58 -18.23
C SER A 18 19.75 0.58 -18.81
N THR A 19 20.20 -0.36 -19.64
CA THR A 19 19.36 -1.43 -20.20
C THR A 19 18.99 -2.51 -19.17
N MET A 20 19.82 -2.71 -18.14
CA MET A 20 19.56 -3.69 -17.07
C MET A 20 18.48 -3.20 -16.10
N VAL A 21 18.42 -1.88 -15.86
CA VAL A 21 17.44 -1.24 -14.98
C VAL A 21 16.03 -1.41 -15.54
N THR A 22 15.85 -1.16 -16.85
CA THR A 22 14.54 -1.32 -17.52
C THR A 22 14.07 -2.78 -17.56
N ARG A 23 15.00 -3.74 -17.63
CA ARG A 23 14.70 -5.18 -17.62
C ARG A 23 14.19 -5.66 -16.27
N ARG A 24 14.81 -5.21 -15.16
CA ARG A 24 14.35 -5.53 -13.78
C ARG A 24 12.99 -4.90 -13.47
N LEU A 25 12.75 -3.67 -13.93
CA LEU A 25 11.45 -2.99 -13.81
C LEU A 25 10.31 -3.76 -14.49
N ARG A 26 10.51 -4.24 -15.72
CA ARG A 26 9.50 -5.00 -16.47
C ARG A 26 9.12 -6.33 -15.81
N ILE A 27 10.07 -7.00 -15.14
CA ILE A 27 9.84 -8.30 -14.49
C ILE A 27 9.03 -8.13 -13.20
N GLY A 28 9.34 -7.12 -12.38
CA GLY A 28 8.55 -6.78 -11.19
C GLY A 28 7.10 -6.40 -11.52
N ILE A 29 6.91 -5.60 -12.58
CA ILE A 29 5.59 -5.23 -13.11
C ILE A 29 4.78 -6.46 -13.54
N ARG A 30 5.40 -7.39 -14.27
CA ARG A 30 4.75 -8.63 -14.73
C ARG A 30 4.34 -9.56 -13.57
N TYR A 31 5.14 -9.63 -12.51
CA TYR A 31 4.80 -10.43 -11.32
C TYR A 31 3.62 -9.82 -10.56
N ARG A 32 3.63 -8.50 -10.33
CA ARG A 32 2.51 -7.76 -9.72
C ARG A 32 1.22 -7.92 -10.53
N ILE A 33 1.31 -7.83 -11.87
CA ILE A 33 0.17 -8.07 -12.78
C ILE A 33 -0.35 -9.50 -12.67
N ARG A 34 0.52 -10.52 -12.53
CA ARG A 34 0.09 -11.92 -12.37
C ARG A 34 -0.59 -12.17 -11.02
N GLN A 35 -0.11 -11.53 -9.95
CA GLN A 35 -0.70 -11.65 -8.62
C GLN A 35 -2.08 -10.98 -8.58
N VAL A 36 -2.19 -9.76 -9.10
CA VAL A 36 -3.46 -9.05 -9.29
C VAL A 36 -4.40 -9.85 -10.21
N ARG A 37 -3.91 -10.43 -11.30
CA ARG A 37 -4.72 -11.24 -12.22
C ARG A 37 -5.26 -12.53 -11.58
N ARG A 38 -4.48 -13.25 -10.77
CA ARG A 38 -4.99 -14.45 -10.07
C ARG A 38 -6.08 -14.10 -9.07
N PHE A 39 -5.90 -12.97 -8.39
CA PHE A 39 -6.84 -12.45 -7.40
C PHE A 39 -8.14 -11.94 -8.03
N ILE A 40 -8.02 -11.17 -9.12
CA ILE A 40 -9.13 -10.73 -9.98
C ILE A 40 -9.84 -11.95 -10.55
N VAL A 41 -9.15 -12.92 -11.15
CA VAL A 41 -9.79 -14.04 -11.84
C VAL A 41 -10.49 -14.99 -10.87
N HIS A 42 -9.94 -15.26 -9.67
CA HIS A 42 -10.56 -16.21 -8.74
C HIS A 42 -11.71 -15.58 -7.91
N ASN A 43 -11.58 -14.31 -7.49
CA ASN A 43 -12.65 -13.61 -6.73
C ASN A 43 -13.72 -12.97 -7.61
N ILE A 44 -13.40 -12.50 -8.82
CA ILE A 44 -14.39 -11.90 -9.72
C ILE A 44 -15.23 -12.97 -10.43
N LEU A 45 -14.73 -14.21 -10.61
CA LEU A 45 -15.51 -15.26 -11.28
C LEU A 45 -16.79 -15.67 -10.53
N HIS A 46 -16.88 -15.41 -9.23
CA HIS A 46 -18.08 -15.65 -8.42
C HIS A 46 -18.84 -14.36 -8.06
N ALA A 47 -18.39 -13.19 -8.54
CA ALA A 47 -19.02 -11.90 -8.25
C ALA A 47 -19.77 -11.37 -9.48
N ASP A 48 -21.05 -11.73 -9.59
CA ASP A 48 -22.04 -11.07 -10.45
C ASP A 48 -22.36 -9.62 -9.99
N ASP A 49 -21.62 -9.07 -9.02
CA ASP A 49 -21.82 -7.73 -8.51
C ASP A 49 -21.58 -6.64 -9.58
N PRO A 50 -22.32 -5.51 -9.54
CA PRO A 50 -22.10 -4.39 -10.44
C PRO A 50 -20.68 -3.80 -10.30
N PRO A 51 -20.10 -3.25 -11.39
CA PRO A 51 -18.73 -2.71 -11.40
C PRO A 51 -18.44 -1.70 -10.29
N HIS A 52 -19.45 -0.87 -9.98
CA HIS A 52 -19.41 0.13 -8.92
C HIS A 52 -19.13 -0.49 -7.53
N ARG A 53 -19.79 -1.60 -7.17
CA ARG A 53 -19.61 -2.25 -5.86
C ARG A 53 -18.23 -2.86 -5.68
N LEU A 54 -17.65 -3.37 -6.77
CA LEU A 54 -16.29 -3.91 -6.79
C LEU A 54 -15.27 -2.78 -6.65
N ALA A 55 -15.45 -1.69 -7.40
CA ALA A 55 -14.59 -0.50 -7.32
C ALA A 55 -14.62 0.14 -5.92
N LEU A 56 -15.82 0.26 -5.33
CA LEU A 56 -16.00 0.74 -3.97
C LEU A 56 -15.30 -0.15 -2.95
N GLY A 57 -15.37 -1.48 -3.12
CA GLY A 57 -14.64 -2.43 -2.27
C GLY A 57 -13.12 -2.22 -2.34
N LEU A 58 -12.56 -2.09 -3.54
CA LEU A 58 -11.13 -1.82 -3.72
C LEU A 58 -10.71 -0.48 -3.10
N ALA A 59 -11.55 0.55 -3.23
CA ALA A 59 -11.30 1.87 -2.66
C ALA A 59 -11.25 1.86 -1.13
N ILE A 60 -12.20 1.16 -0.50
CA ILE A 60 -12.25 0.97 0.95
C ILE A 60 -11.01 0.22 1.43
N GLY A 61 -10.65 -0.89 0.78
CA GLY A 61 -9.47 -1.65 1.18
C GLY A 61 -8.17 -0.84 1.00
N ALA A 62 -8.06 -0.04 -0.06
CA ALA A 62 -6.95 0.89 -0.24
C ALA A 62 -6.91 1.95 0.87
N PHE A 63 -8.04 2.59 1.19
CA PHE A 63 -8.14 3.57 2.28
C PHE A 63 -7.71 2.97 3.62
N VAL A 64 -8.24 1.80 3.97
CA VAL A 64 -7.92 1.12 5.23
C VAL A 64 -6.45 0.70 5.30
N ALA A 65 -5.82 0.35 4.18
CA ALA A 65 -4.39 0.03 4.14
C ALA A 65 -3.48 1.22 4.52
N PHE A 66 -3.91 2.46 4.28
CA PHE A 66 -3.18 3.67 4.71
C PHE A 66 -3.47 4.04 6.17
N THR A 67 -4.56 3.54 6.76
CA THR A 67 -4.81 3.76 8.19
C THR A 67 -3.89 2.86 9.03
N PRO A 68 -3.22 3.40 10.07
CA PRO A 68 -2.26 2.67 10.90
C PRO A 68 -2.93 1.75 11.93
N THR A 69 -3.85 0.91 11.46
CA THR A 69 -4.69 0.02 12.27
C THR A 69 -4.19 -1.43 12.16
N LEU A 70 -2.89 -1.65 12.37
CA LEU A 70 -2.26 -2.98 12.30
C LEU A 70 -3.07 -4.00 13.12
N GLY A 71 -3.48 -5.11 12.48
CA GLY A 71 -4.33 -6.15 13.08
C GLY A 71 -5.84 -5.89 12.99
N LEU A 72 -6.29 -4.63 13.12
CA LEU A 72 -7.73 -4.26 13.03
C LEU A 72 -8.19 -3.92 11.61
N GLN A 73 -7.28 -3.75 10.66
CA GLN A 73 -7.57 -3.42 9.27
C GLN A 73 -8.62 -4.33 8.61
N MET A 74 -8.59 -5.63 8.89
CA MET A 74 -9.53 -6.59 8.29
C MET A 74 -10.96 -6.36 8.77
N VAL A 75 -11.11 -6.11 10.07
CA VAL A 75 -12.40 -5.79 10.69
C VAL A 75 -12.90 -4.45 10.18
N LEU A 76 -12.04 -3.42 10.17
CA LEU A 76 -12.36 -2.10 9.62
C LEU A 76 -12.79 -2.16 8.16
N ALA A 77 -12.03 -2.85 7.31
CA ALA A 77 -12.36 -3.01 5.90
C ALA A 77 -13.67 -3.78 5.68
N GLY A 78 -13.94 -4.79 6.51
CA GLY A 78 -15.20 -5.53 6.52
C GLY A 78 -16.39 -4.67 6.97
N MET A 79 -16.24 -3.91 8.05
CA MET A 79 -17.27 -3.02 8.58
C MET A 79 -17.59 -1.89 7.61
N LEU A 80 -16.56 -1.22 7.08
CA LEU A 80 -16.74 -0.10 6.16
C LEU A 80 -17.34 -0.56 4.83
N SER A 81 -16.93 -1.74 4.33
CA SER A 81 -17.55 -2.34 3.14
C SER A 81 -19.00 -2.76 3.38
N TRP A 82 -19.34 -3.26 4.57
CA TRP A 82 -20.73 -3.54 4.92
C TRP A 82 -21.57 -2.26 4.98
N LEU A 83 -21.08 -1.22 5.64
CA LEU A 83 -21.79 0.06 5.80
C LEU A 83 -22.04 0.74 4.45
N LEU A 84 -21.04 0.76 3.57
CA LEU A 84 -21.13 1.38 2.24
C LEU A 84 -21.72 0.45 1.17
N ARG A 85 -22.22 -0.73 1.56
CA ARG A 85 -22.78 -1.76 0.64
C ARG A 85 -21.82 -2.16 -0.49
N ALA A 86 -20.52 -2.14 -0.19
CA ALA A 86 -19.45 -2.59 -1.07
C ALA A 86 -19.26 -4.10 -1.00
N ASN A 87 -18.52 -4.67 -1.97
CA ASN A 87 -18.17 -6.08 -1.90
C ASN A 87 -17.11 -6.33 -0.81
N LYS A 88 -17.52 -7.00 0.27
CA LYS A 88 -16.69 -7.28 1.45
C LYS A 88 -15.46 -8.12 1.11
N VAL A 89 -15.65 -9.14 0.26
CA VAL A 89 -14.57 -10.04 -0.17
C VAL A 89 -13.50 -9.22 -0.85
N VAL A 90 -13.88 -8.37 -1.82
CA VAL A 90 -12.96 -7.51 -2.58
C VAL A 90 -12.26 -6.48 -1.70
N SER A 91 -12.96 -5.89 -0.74
CA SER A 91 -12.38 -4.94 0.23
C SER A 91 -11.28 -5.58 1.07
N VAL A 92 -11.58 -6.72 1.68
CA VAL A 92 -10.63 -7.50 2.47
C VAL A 92 -9.46 -7.97 1.59
N ALA A 93 -9.76 -8.38 0.36
CA ALA A 93 -8.77 -8.74 -0.63
C ALA A 93 -7.80 -7.57 -0.91
N ALA A 94 -8.31 -6.36 -1.10
CA ALA A 94 -7.50 -5.17 -1.37
C ALA A 94 -6.56 -4.83 -0.21
N VAL A 95 -6.99 -5.03 1.03
CA VAL A 95 -6.11 -4.90 2.20
C VAL A 95 -4.96 -5.91 2.12
N TRP A 96 -5.25 -7.17 1.78
CA TRP A 96 -4.24 -8.24 1.64
C TRP A 96 -3.21 -7.99 0.52
N VAL A 97 -3.56 -7.21 -0.50
CA VAL A 97 -2.62 -6.82 -1.56
C VAL A 97 -1.52 -5.89 -1.01
N SER A 98 -1.77 -5.22 0.12
CA SER A 98 -0.79 -4.43 0.87
C SER A 98 0.12 -5.37 1.68
N ASN A 99 1.02 -6.04 0.96
CA ASN A 99 2.00 -6.98 1.52
C ASN A 99 2.93 -6.28 2.53
N PRO A 100 3.47 -6.97 3.57
CA PRO A 100 4.53 -6.45 4.45
C PRO A 100 5.67 -5.69 3.75
N ALA A 101 6.03 -6.07 2.51
CA ALA A 101 7.03 -5.34 1.73
C ALA A 101 6.61 -3.90 1.35
N THR A 102 5.31 -3.62 1.27
CA THR A 102 4.75 -2.28 0.94
C THR A 102 4.39 -1.44 2.16
N ILE A 103 4.42 -2.00 3.37
CA ILE A 103 4.11 -1.30 4.63
C ILE A 103 5.06 -0.11 4.84
N VAL A 104 6.36 -0.30 4.62
CA VAL A 104 7.39 0.74 4.84
C VAL A 104 7.14 1.99 4.00
N PRO A 105 7.01 1.91 2.65
CA PRO A 105 6.74 3.11 1.85
C PRO A 105 5.35 3.70 2.10
N ILE A 106 4.33 2.87 2.38
CA ILE A 106 2.97 3.34 2.67
C ILE A 106 2.96 4.18 3.95
N TYR A 107 3.40 3.61 5.08
CA TYR A 107 3.41 4.34 6.35
C TYR A 107 4.42 5.47 6.39
N GLY A 108 5.57 5.31 5.72
CA GLY A 108 6.52 6.40 5.54
C GLY A 108 5.86 7.59 4.85
N SER A 109 5.22 7.36 3.70
CA SER A 109 4.52 8.44 2.98
C SER A 109 3.39 9.07 3.79
N ALA A 110 2.59 8.27 4.50
CA ALA A 110 1.54 8.77 5.38
C ALA A 110 2.12 9.61 6.53
N TYR A 111 3.21 9.16 7.16
CA TYR A 111 3.86 9.91 8.24
C TYR A 111 4.45 11.23 7.74
N TYR A 112 5.21 11.22 6.64
CA TYR A 112 5.79 12.45 6.07
C TYR A 112 4.71 13.46 5.65
N VAL A 113 3.63 13.00 5.00
CA VAL A 113 2.50 13.85 4.65
C VAL A 113 1.83 14.40 5.91
N GLY A 114 1.66 13.57 6.94
CA GLY A 114 1.12 13.98 8.23
C GLY A 114 1.95 15.04 8.95
N CYS A 115 3.28 14.84 9.02
CA CYS A 115 4.22 15.81 9.57
C CYS A 115 4.18 17.12 8.79
N TRP A 116 4.11 17.06 7.46
CA TRP A 116 3.98 18.25 6.62
C TRP A 116 2.68 19.03 6.90
N VAL A 117 1.54 18.33 7.02
CA VAL A 117 0.24 18.94 7.35
C VAL A 117 0.24 19.54 8.76
N LEU A 118 0.80 18.83 9.75
CA LEU A 118 0.86 19.27 11.14
C LEU A 118 2.00 20.26 11.42
N ARG A 119 2.83 20.60 10.41
CA ARG A 119 4.05 21.41 10.55
C ARG A 119 4.99 20.88 11.63
N GLN A 120 5.09 19.57 11.75
CA GLN A 120 6.01 18.87 12.65
C GLN A 120 7.24 18.43 11.89
N THR A 121 8.41 18.49 12.54
CA THR A 121 9.61 17.86 12.00
C THR A 121 9.48 16.34 12.13
N PRO A 122 9.80 15.56 11.09
CA PRO A 122 9.96 14.12 11.20
C PRO A 122 10.94 13.78 12.32
N GLY A 123 10.74 12.67 13.03
CA GLY A 123 11.61 12.27 14.14
C GLY A 123 13.08 12.19 13.74
N ASP A 124 13.91 13.03 14.36
CA ASP A 124 15.35 13.12 14.12
C ASP A 124 16.15 12.11 14.99
N ARG A 125 17.48 12.14 14.91
CA ARG A 125 18.35 11.24 15.70
C ARG A 125 18.15 11.40 17.22
N GLU A 126 17.80 12.60 17.67
CA GLU A 126 17.52 12.90 19.08
C GLU A 126 16.29 12.14 19.62
N TRP A 127 15.27 11.97 18.77
CA TRP A 127 14.08 11.18 19.07
C TRP A 127 14.42 9.71 19.32
N LEU A 128 15.31 9.15 18.48
CA LEU A 128 15.83 7.79 18.61
C LEU A 128 16.68 7.61 19.87
N THR A 129 17.55 8.57 20.20
CA THR A 129 18.36 8.50 21.42
C THR A 129 17.51 8.59 22.68
N GLY A 130 16.43 9.37 22.68
CA GLY A 130 15.49 9.44 23.80
C GLY A 130 14.76 8.12 24.07
N LEU A 131 14.48 7.32 23.03
CA LEU A 131 13.90 5.98 23.19
C LEU A 131 14.86 4.95 23.79
N LEU A 132 16.16 5.10 23.53
CA LEU A 132 17.21 4.20 24.05
C LEU A 132 17.57 4.53 25.52
N HIS A 133 17.32 5.77 25.95
CA HIS A 133 17.63 6.27 27.29
C HIS A 133 16.38 6.87 27.96
N PRO A 134 15.41 6.04 28.37
CA PRO A 134 14.22 6.53 29.07
C PRO A 134 14.56 7.06 30.48
N PRO A 135 13.78 8.02 31.01
CA PRO A 135 13.95 8.53 32.37
C PRO A 135 13.76 7.42 33.41
N GLU A 136 14.53 7.50 34.51
CA GLU A 136 14.46 6.52 35.60
C GLU A 136 13.10 6.55 36.31
N GLY A 137 12.47 5.38 36.47
CA GLY A 137 11.19 5.23 37.16
C GLY A 137 10.04 4.79 36.25
N TRP A 138 9.30 3.77 36.69
CA TRP A 138 8.27 3.09 35.88
C TRP A 138 7.18 4.05 35.35
N LEU A 139 6.72 4.99 36.18
CA LEU A 139 5.66 5.94 35.82
C LEU A 139 6.14 7.01 34.82
N GLN A 140 7.41 7.40 34.91
CA GLN A 140 8.00 8.45 34.07
C GLN A 140 8.39 7.87 32.71
N ALA A 141 8.98 6.67 32.71
CA ALA A 141 9.24 5.90 31.49
C ALA A 141 7.93 5.62 30.72
N THR A 142 6.86 5.18 31.39
CA THR A 142 5.57 4.93 30.72
C THR A 142 4.95 6.19 30.11
N ARG A 143 4.99 7.34 30.82
CA ARG A 143 4.54 8.63 30.26
C ARG A 143 5.39 9.06 29.08
N PHE A 144 6.72 8.94 29.18
CA PHE A 144 7.64 9.26 28.10
C PHE A 144 7.36 8.42 26.84
N TYR A 145 7.19 7.10 26.98
CA TYR A 145 6.82 6.24 25.85
C TYR A 145 5.46 6.59 25.26
N TRP A 146 4.48 6.94 26.11
CA TRP A 146 3.16 7.35 25.64
C TRP A 146 3.20 8.62 24.81
N GLU A 147 3.92 9.65 25.28
CA GLU A 147 4.11 10.90 24.55
C GLU A 147 4.87 10.69 23.24
N GLN A 148 5.92 9.87 23.28
CA GLN A 148 6.69 9.50 22.10
C GLN A 148 5.83 8.79 21.05
N MET A 149 5.03 7.81 21.46
CA MET A 149 4.11 7.09 20.58
C MET A 149 3.03 8.03 20.03
N ALA A 150 2.47 8.91 20.86
CA ALA A 150 1.48 9.90 20.45
C ALA A 150 2.05 10.94 19.47
N SER A 151 3.36 11.23 19.53
CA SER A 151 4.04 12.14 18.60
C SER A 151 4.11 11.58 17.17
N ILE A 152 4.20 10.26 17.01
CA ILE A 152 4.17 9.60 15.69
C ILE A 152 2.75 9.25 15.26
N ALA A 153 1.92 8.78 16.20
CA ALA A 153 0.58 8.34 15.89
C ALA A 153 -0.26 9.48 15.29
N ARG A 154 -0.18 10.69 15.86
CA ARG A 154 -0.93 11.87 15.37
C ARG A 154 -0.67 12.17 13.88
N PRO A 155 0.57 12.43 13.42
CA PRO A 155 0.84 12.64 12.01
C PRO A 155 0.50 11.41 11.16
N MET A 156 0.76 10.18 11.62
CA MET A 156 0.38 8.97 10.88
C MET A 156 -1.13 8.87 10.62
N TRP A 157 -1.96 9.23 11.60
CA TRP A 157 -3.42 9.24 11.40
C TRP A 157 -3.86 10.33 10.42
N VAL A 158 -3.35 11.55 10.56
CA VAL A 158 -3.68 12.67 9.66
C VAL A 158 -3.28 12.37 8.23
N GLY A 159 -2.02 11.98 8.02
CA GLY A 159 -1.53 11.66 6.69
C GLY A 159 -2.11 10.35 6.15
N GLY A 160 -2.38 9.36 7.01
CA GLY A 160 -3.05 8.12 6.62
C GLY A 160 -4.47 8.34 6.11
N ILE A 161 -5.25 9.20 6.76
CA ILE A 161 -6.58 9.59 6.29
C ILE A 161 -6.47 10.36 4.97
N LEU A 162 -5.57 11.34 4.88
CA LEU A 162 -5.46 12.20 3.70
C LEU A 162 -4.97 11.42 2.47
N VAL A 163 -3.86 10.70 2.59
CA VAL A 163 -3.31 9.86 1.53
C VAL A 163 -4.27 8.71 1.22
N GLY A 164 -4.85 8.09 2.25
CA GLY A 164 -5.84 7.03 2.09
C GLY A 164 -7.06 7.47 1.29
N LEU A 165 -7.59 8.68 1.53
CA LEU A 165 -8.74 9.21 0.78
C LEU A 165 -8.37 9.45 -0.69
N VAL A 166 -7.22 10.06 -0.95
CA VAL A 166 -6.74 10.32 -2.32
C VAL A 166 -6.49 9.00 -3.05
N CYS A 167 -5.74 8.07 -2.46
CA CYS A 167 -5.45 6.78 -3.06
C CYS A 167 -6.71 5.92 -3.22
N GLY A 168 -7.63 5.95 -2.24
CA GLY A 168 -8.92 5.26 -2.31
C GLY A 168 -9.78 5.80 -3.45
N TYR A 169 -9.86 7.12 -3.61
CA TYR A 169 -10.59 7.76 -4.71
C TYR A 169 -9.99 7.40 -6.08
N VAL A 170 -8.66 7.48 -6.22
CA VAL A 170 -7.96 7.07 -7.45
C VAL A 170 -8.23 5.60 -7.75
N MET A 171 -8.16 4.72 -6.75
CA MET A 171 -8.44 3.30 -6.89
C MET A 171 -9.88 3.05 -7.35
N TYR A 172 -10.86 3.77 -6.79
CA TYR A 172 -12.26 3.70 -7.21
C TYR A 172 -12.41 4.01 -8.69
N VAL A 173 -11.91 5.16 -9.16
CA VAL A 173 -12.05 5.60 -10.56
C VAL A 173 -11.36 4.64 -11.52
N VAL A 174 -10.15 4.19 -11.18
CA VAL A 174 -9.38 3.25 -12.02
C VAL A 174 -10.08 1.89 -12.09
N ALA A 175 -10.57 1.38 -10.96
CA ALA A 175 -11.28 0.11 -10.91
C ALA A 175 -12.59 0.16 -11.70
N GLU A 176 -13.40 1.20 -11.51
CA GLU A 176 -14.67 1.37 -12.21
C GLU A 176 -14.47 1.42 -13.74
N ARG A 177 -13.51 2.23 -14.21
CA ARG A 177 -13.19 2.34 -15.64
C ARG A 177 -12.66 1.03 -16.22
N THR A 178 -11.80 0.33 -15.48
CA THR A 178 -11.22 -0.93 -15.97
C THR A 178 -12.28 -2.04 -16.04
N ILE A 179 -13.14 -2.16 -15.02
CA ILE A 179 -14.16 -3.21 -14.96
C ILE A 179 -15.28 -2.94 -15.97
N SER A 180 -15.76 -1.69 -16.08
CA SER A 180 -16.80 -1.31 -17.05
C SER A 180 -16.33 -1.56 -18.49
N TRP A 181 -15.12 -1.12 -18.84
CA TRP A 181 -14.51 -1.36 -20.15
C TRP A 181 -14.35 -2.86 -20.45
N TYR A 182 -13.91 -3.66 -19.47
CA TYR A 182 -13.76 -5.09 -19.65
C TYR A 182 -15.10 -5.80 -19.88
N ARG A 183 -16.15 -5.41 -19.14
CA ARG A 183 -17.51 -5.96 -19.34
C ARG A 183 -18.10 -5.54 -20.69
N ALA A 184 -17.92 -4.29 -21.12
CA ALA A 184 -18.37 -3.83 -22.44
C ALA A 184 -17.75 -4.67 -23.57
N ARG A 185 -16.44 -4.90 -23.53
CA ARG A 185 -15.74 -5.74 -24.52
C ARG A 185 -16.19 -7.20 -24.52
N ARG A 186 -16.54 -7.75 -23.34
CA ARG A 186 -17.04 -9.13 -23.24
C ARG A 186 -18.47 -9.27 -23.72
N ALA A 187 -19.31 -8.25 -23.55
CA ALA A 187 -20.69 -8.23 -24.07
C ALA A 187 -20.71 -8.27 -25.61
N HIS A 188 -19.80 -7.55 -26.27
CA HIS A 188 -19.65 -7.61 -27.74
C HIS A 188 -19.22 -8.99 -28.27
N ARG A 189 -18.57 -9.82 -27.44
CA ARG A 189 -18.11 -11.17 -27.83
C ARG A 189 -19.20 -12.25 -27.67
N LYS A 190 -20.33 -11.93 -27.04
CA LYS A 190 -21.46 -12.85 -26.80
C LYS A 190 -22.65 -12.65 -27.76
N ARG A 191 -22.57 -11.75 -28.74
CA ARG A 191 -23.51 -11.74 -29.86
C ARG A 191 -22.95 -12.68 -30.93
N PRO A 192 -23.37 -13.95 -31.02
CA PRO A 192 -23.17 -14.69 -32.27
C PRO A 192 -23.86 -13.89 -33.38
N ALA A 193 -23.21 -13.83 -34.54
CA ALA A 193 -23.79 -13.26 -35.74
C ALA A 193 -25.13 -13.97 -36.03
N SER A 194 -26.26 -13.35 -35.65
CA SER A 194 -27.57 -13.74 -36.16
C SER A 194 -27.75 -13.01 -37.49
N THR A 195 -27.17 -13.58 -38.53
CA THR A 195 -27.37 -13.24 -39.94
C THR A 195 -27.15 -14.55 -40.69
N ALA A 196 -28.02 -15.06 -41.53
CA ALA A 196 -29.38 -14.76 -41.97
C ALA A 196 -29.85 -16.06 -42.63
#